data_AF-A0A3D5L505-F1
#
_entry.id   AF-A0A3D5L505-F1
#
_cell.length_a   1.000
_cell.length_b   1.000
_cell.length_c   1.000
_cell.angle_alpha   90.00
_cell.angle_beta   90.00
_cell.angle_gamma   90.00
#
_symmetry.space_group_name_H-M   'P 1'
#
loop_
_entity.id
_entity.type
_entity.pdbx_description
1 polymer ?
#
loop_
_entity_poly.entity_id
_entity_poly.type
_entity_poly.pdbx_seq_one_letter_code
_entity_poly.pdbx_strand_id
1 'polypeptide(L)'
;MEGRTKHNIRSLILPALLTAALVLLSALPFDFYYDLNDDFMMAHLLDGTYTGSAELYNIQSLFPLTAILGGLYHLLDAIPWYGIFLLICQFGGIFLLLCRVEKRTRDHLVTVLSALLCAALLYVHLIFVQYSVTVGILIAVCITWFLTLEKDEIASIRSLLSSCIVPLVLLSLAFCLRTEMTLFCLPFAALAFAGRVVMLSDGHRVKMLLSRGFSFLLVLLLCFGVLTGIDRAATASSSWKSFRAFFDARTQLYDFEQIPPYEGNEAFYDANGITKEQVMLLQNYNFALDDSIDADLVQKVADYAATLQKPVKERLSTAVWVFFHQVILAKDQLPWNLISIVLYGMVLIDTYRRLMTGLMQSGALTGAHPEKKKEITGRAAGTFLYVFLLLCIRSGLYLYLLYNNRPVERLTHCIYLLESLMLFFVLFS
;
A
#
# COMPACT_ATOMS: atom_id res chain seq x y z
N MET A 1 -16.49 24.86 25.65
CA MET A 1 -15.37 23.91 25.50
C MET A 1 -15.72 22.51 25.99
N GLU A 2 -16.40 22.32 27.13
CA GLU A 2 -16.84 21.00 27.63
C GLU A 2 -17.67 20.14 26.64
N GLY A 3 -18.58 20.75 25.86
CA GLY A 3 -19.38 20.01 24.87
C GLY A 3 -18.57 19.45 23.69
N ARG A 4 -17.45 20.10 23.34
CA ARG A 4 -16.56 19.66 22.24
C ARG A 4 -15.68 18.48 22.71
N THR A 5 -15.23 18.50 23.96
CA THR A 5 -14.43 17.42 24.58
C THR A 5 -15.27 16.17 24.82
N LYS A 6 -16.51 16.31 25.31
CA LYS A 6 -17.44 15.18 25.49
C LYS A 6 -17.84 14.51 24.17
N HIS A 7 -18.01 15.29 23.10
CA HIS A 7 -18.29 14.73 21.77
C HIS A 7 -17.10 13.98 21.19
N ASN A 8 -15.88 14.50 21.37
CA ASN A 8 -14.65 13.86 20.91
C ASN A 8 -14.38 12.50 21.57
N ILE A 9 -14.72 12.33 22.86
CA ILE A 9 -14.56 11.03 23.54
C ILE A 9 -15.60 10.03 23.04
N ARG A 10 -16.84 10.47 22.83
CA ARG A 10 -17.92 9.60 22.31
C ARG A 10 -17.63 9.11 20.89
N SER A 11 -16.99 9.91 20.05
CA SER A 11 -16.59 9.50 18.69
C SER A 11 -15.47 8.45 18.65
N LEU A 12 -14.87 8.07 19.79
CA LEU A 12 -13.87 7.00 19.87
C LEU A 12 -14.45 5.66 20.29
N ILE A 13 -15.61 5.65 20.96
CA ILE A 13 -16.19 4.44 21.56
C ILE A 13 -16.55 3.44 20.48
N LEU A 14 -17.31 3.85 19.46
CA LEU A 14 -17.74 2.95 18.40
C LEU A 14 -16.55 2.40 17.60
N PRO A 15 -15.59 3.23 17.11
CA PRO A 15 -14.36 2.71 16.50
C PRO A 15 -13.61 1.72 17.38
N ALA A 16 -13.47 1.99 18.69
CA ALA A 16 -12.78 1.10 19.60
C ALA A 16 -13.49 -0.24 19.76
N LEU A 17 -14.82 -0.24 19.88
CA LEU A 17 -15.64 -1.46 19.96
C LEU A 17 -15.54 -2.29 18.68
N LEU A 18 -15.60 -1.66 17.51
CA LEU A 18 -15.48 -2.34 16.22
C LEU A 18 -14.09 -2.94 16.01
N THR A 19 -13.02 -2.19 16.32
CA THR A 19 -11.66 -2.73 16.25
C THR A 19 -11.46 -3.86 17.27
N ALA A 20 -11.95 -3.72 18.51
CA ALA A 20 -11.88 -4.76 19.51
C ALA A 20 -12.64 -6.02 19.05
N ALA A 21 -13.80 -5.86 18.42
CA ALA A 21 -14.53 -6.98 17.83
C ALA A 21 -13.71 -7.68 16.74
N LEU A 22 -13.01 -6.94 15.86
CA LEU A 22 -12.11 -7.54 14.87
C LEU A 22 -10.95 -8.29 15.52
N VAL A 23 -10.32 -7.72 16.55
CA VAL A 23 -9.25 -8.40 17.31
C VAL A 23 -9.77 -9.70 17.92
N LEU A 24 -10.93 -9.67 18.58
CA LEU A 24 -11.53 -10.85 19.19
C LEU A 24 -11.94 -11.90 18.16
N LEU A 25 -12.52 -11.48 17.03
CA LEU A 25 -12.87 -12.39 15.94
C LEU A 25 -11.64 -13.05 15.32
N SER A 26 -10.51 -12.36 15.25
CA SER A 26 -9.24 -12.94 14.78
C SER A 26 -8.57 -13.82 15.83
N ALA A 27 -8.53 -13.41 17.10
CA ALA A 27 -7.73 -14.05 18.15
C ALA A 27 -8.44 -15.16 18.93
N LEU A 28 -9.78 -15.21 18.94
CA LEU A 28 -10.53 -16.28 19.62
C LEU A 28 -10.48 -17.63 18.89
N PRO A 29 -10.60 -17.70 17.55
CA PRO A 29 -10.56 -18.96 16.82
C PRO A 29 -9.17 -19.33 16.31
N PHE A 30 -8.23 -18.38 16.25
CA PHE A 30 -6.94 -18.55 15.57
C PHE A 30 -5.79 -17.93 16.37
N ASP A 31 -4.60 -18.50 16.20
CA ASP A 31 -3.35 -17.81 16.51
C ASP A 31 -2.95 -16.89 15.34
N PHE A 32 -2.03 -15.97 15.58
CA PHE A 32 -1.45 -15.13 14.53
C PHE A 32 -0.21 -15.81 13.93
N TYR A 33 -0.14 -15.84 12.61
CA TYR A 33 0.95 -16.48 11.87
C TYR A 33 1.64 -15.45 10.97
N TYR A 34 2.95 -15.59 10.76
CA TYR A 34 3.60 -14.87 9.67
C TYR A 34 3.24 -15.52 8.34
N ASP A 35 2.77 -14.73 7.38
CA ASP A 35 2.32 -15.25 6.08
C ASP A 35 3.46 -15.83 5.24
N LEU A 36 4.66 -15.23 5.34
CA LEU A 36 5.83 -15.64 4.57
C LEU A 36 7.07 -15.86 5.43
N ASN A 37 7.97 -16.69 4.91
CA ASN A 37 9.29 -16.94 5.47
C ASN A 37 10.12 -15.66 5.64
N ASP A 38 9.89 -14.63 4.82
CA ASP A 38 10.57 -13.34 4.97
C ASP A 38 10.25 -12.71 6.33
N ASP A 39 8.96 -12.53 6.67
CA ASP A 39 8.55 -11.93 7.95
C ASP A 39 9.07 -12.74 9.15
N PHE A 40 9.03 -14.08 9.03
CA PHE A 40 9.60 -14.99 10.02
C PHE A 40 11.12 -14.77 10.19
N MET A 41 11.87 -14.72 9.08
CA MET A 41 13.31 -14.47 9.11
C MET A 41 13.63 -13.07 9.63
N MET A 42 12.85 -12.06 9.25
CA MET A 42 13.00 -10.69 9.76
C MET A 42 12.82 -10.63 11.28
N ALA A 43 11.80 -11.31 11.81
CA ALA A 43 11.57 -11.39 13.25
C ALA A 43 12.75 -12.08 13.96
N HIS A 44 13.21 -13.21 13.41
CA HIS A 44 14.27 -14.02 14.01
C HIS A 44 15.69 -13.48 13.85
N LEU A 45 15.91 -12.55 12.91
CA LEU A 45 17.11 -11.73 12.90
C LEU A 45 17.07 -10.75 14.07
N LEU A 46 15.96 -10.02 14.22
CA LEU A 46 15.82 -8.99 15.26
C LEU A 46 15.85 -9.55 16.68
N ASP A 47 15.26 -10.73 16.91
CA ASP A 47 15.27 -11.39 18.23
C ASP A 47 16.60 -12.10 18.54
N GLY A 48 17.48 -12.26 17.54
CA GLY A 48 18.78 -12.90 17.69
C GLY A 48 18.80 -14.41 17.54
N THR A 49 17.72 -15.04 17.11
CA THR A 49 17.66 -16.51 16.88
C THR A 49 18.71 -16.95 15.86
N TYR A 50 18.96 -16.15 14.82
CA TYR A 50 19.98 -16.45 13.80
C TYR A 50 21.41 -16.06 14.21
N THR A 51 21.57 -15.06 15.07
CA THR A 51 22.87 -14.41 15.34
C THR A 51 23.40 -14.64 16.75
N GLY A 52 22.58 -15.19 17.65
CA GLY A 52 22.88 -15.40 19.07
C GLY A 52 22.61 -14.19 19.97
N SER A 53 22.28 -13.02 19.40
CA SER A 53 21.88 -11.82 20.13
C SER A 53 21.01 -10.93 19.25
N ALA A 54 20.07 -10.20 19.84
CA ALA A 54 19.19 -9.30 19.10
C ALA A 54 19.95 -8.38 18.14
N GLU A 55 19.50 -8.32 16.88
CA GLU A 55 20.12 -7.48 15.84
C GLU A 55 19.36 -6.18 15.66
N LEU A 56 20.11 -5.11 15.34
CA LEU A 56 19.54 -3.81 14.98
C LEU A 56 19.25 -3.69 13.49
N TYR A 57 19.82 -4.60 12.70
CA TYR A 57 19.72 -4.60 11.25
C TYR A 57 18.74 -5.65 10.76
N ASN A 58 18.23 -5.43 9.55
CA ASN A 58 17.31 -6.33 8.91
C ASN A 58 17.58 -6.35 7.39
N ILE A 59 17.00 -7.32 6.69
CA ILE A 59 17.21 -7.54 5.26
C ILE A 59 16.32 -6.65 4.36
N GLN A 60 15.15 -6.21 4.83
CA GLN A 60 14.19 -5.46 3.99
C GLN A 60 13.71 -4.13 4.58
N SER A 61 13.64 -4.02 5.91
CA SER A 61 13.23 -2.77 6.58
C SER A 61 14.42 -1.84 6.80
N LEU A 62 14.16 -0.53 6.76
CA LEU A 62 15.19 0.48 6.99
C LEU A 62 15.64 0.52 8.45
N PHE A 63 16.93 0.79 8.64
CA PHE A 63 17.59 0.82 9.94
C PHE A 63 16.85 1.62 11.04
N PRO A 64 16.26 2.82 10.79
CA PRO A 64 15.60 3.57 11.85
C PRO A 64 14.47 2.80 12.57
N LEU A 65 13.71 1.98 11.84
CA LEU A 65 12.66 1.16 12.44
C LEU A 65 13.25 -0.07 13.13
N THR A 66 14.18 -0.75 12.47
CA THR A 66 14.75 -2.00 12.96
C THR A 66 15.62 -1.78 14.19
N ALA A 67 16.29 -0.63 14.30
CA ALA A 67 17.05 -0.24 15.48
C ALA A 67 16.14 -0.04 16.71
N ILE A 68 14.92 0.47 16.53
CA ILE A 68 13.95 0.58 17.61
C ILE A 68 13.50 -0.83 18.03
N LEU A 69 13.12 -1.68 17.07
CA LEU A 69 12.64 -3.03 17.35
C LEU A 69 13.73 -3.92 17.98
N GLY A 70 14.93 -3.96 17.40
CA GLY A 70 16.09 -4.66 17.96
C GLY A 70 16.48 -4.12 19.33
N GLY A 71 16.38 -2.81 19.54
CA GLY A 71 16.55 -2.20 20.86
C GLY A 71 15.53 -2.71 21.90
N LEU A 72 14.27 -2.91 21.51
CA LEU A 72 13.26 -3.51 22.39
C LEU A 72 13.58 -4.98 22.72
N TYR A 73 14.08 -5.75 21.75
CA TYR A 73 14.55 -7.12 22.00
C TYR A 73 15.76 -7.17 22.94
N HIS A 74 16.67 -6.19 22.89
CA HIS A 74 17.74 -6.08 23.90
C HIS A 74 17.23 -5.77 25.32
N LEU A 75 16.10 -5.07 25.45
CA LEU A 75 15.50 -4.76 26.75
C LEU A 75 14.73 -5.96 27.32
N LEU A 76 13.99 -6.67 26.47
CA LEU A 76 13.22 -7.85 26.84
C LEU A 76 13.06 -8.77 25.63
N ASP A 77 13.89 -9.80 25.56
CA ASP A 77 13.99 -10.77 24.46
C ASP A 77 12.77 -11.71 24.38
N ALA A 78 12.12 -11.99 25.51
CA ALA A 78 10.97 -12.88 25.60
C ALA A 78 9.70 -12.36 24.88
N ILE A 79 9.63 -11.08 24.52
CA ILE A 79 8.46 -10.49 23.87
C ILE A 79 8.65 -10.48 22.34
N PRO A 80 7.66 -10.96 21.56
CA PRO A 80 7.73 -10.93 20.09
C PRO A 80 7.44 -9.52 19.54
N TRP A 81 8.35 -8.58 19.77
CA TRP A 81 8.19 -7.17 19.43
C TRP A 81 7.87 -6.92 17.96
N TYR A 82 8.46 -7.67 17.03
CA TYR A 82 8.16 -7.51 15.59
C TYR A 82 6.69 -7.87 15.27
N GLY A 83 6.21 -9.01 15.76
CA GLY A 83 4.82 -9.43 15.59
C GLY A 83 3.84 -8.46 16.25
N ILE A 84 4.12 -8.05 17.49
CA ILE A 84 3.31 -7.04 18.20
C ILE A 84 3.29 -5.72 17.43
N PHE A 85 4.42 -5.28 16.90
CA PHE A 85 4.51 -4.07 16.09
C PHE A 85 3.60 -4.15 14.85
N LEU A 86 3.61 -5.28 14.12
CA LEU A 86 2.73 -5.46 12.97
C LEU A 86 1.26 -5.45 13.39
N LEU A 87 0.88 -6.16 14.45
CA LEU A 87 -0.50 -6.18 14.96
C LEU A 87 -0.98 -4.78 15.41
N ILE A 88 -0.12 -4.01 16.09
CA ILE A 88 -0.40 -2.63 16.46
C ILE A 88 -0.62 -1.78 15.21
N CYS A 89 0.21 -1.94 14.18
CA CYS A 89 0.05 -1.19 12.92
C CYS A 89 -1.24 -1.57 12.19
N GLN A 90 -1.58 -2.86 12.13
CA GLN A 90 -2.77 -3.36 11.44
C GLN A 90 -4.05 -2.92 12.16
N PHE A 91 -4.23 -3.34 13.42
CA PHE A 91 -5.45 -3.03 14.19
C PHE A 91 -5.52 -1.57 14.61
N GLY A 92 -4.39 -0.97 15.00
CA GLY A 92 -4.30 0.45 15.28
C GLY A 92 -4.57 1.30 14.03
N GLY A 93 -4.10 0.86 12.86
CA GLY A 93 -4.41 1.48 11.58
C GLY A 93 -5.92 1.47 11.28
N ILE A 94 -6.58 0.32 11.42
CA ILE A 94 -8.03 0.20 11.26
C ILE A 94 -8.76 1.09 12.27
N PHE A 95 -8.34 1.11 13.54
CA PHE A 95 -8.93 1.98 14.56
C PHE A 95 -8.83 3.47 14.18
N LEU A 96 -7.65 3.93 13.74
CA LEU A 96 -7.44 5.32 13.31
C LEU A 96 -8.30 5.67 12.09
N LEU A 97 -8.42 4.74 11.13
CA LEU A 97 -9.30 4.88 9.97
C LEU A 97 -10.75 5.09 10.42
N LEU A 98 -11.27 4.21 11.28
CA LEU A 98 -12.64 4.28 11.78
C LEU A 98 -12.89 5.55 12.62
N CYS A 99 -11.92 5.97 13.43
CA CYS A 99 -12.00 7.24 14.16
C CYS A 99 -12.13 8.42 13.19
N ARG A 100 -11.38 8.40 12.09
CA ARG A 100 -11.42 9.47 11.09
C ARG A 100 -12.75 9.47 10.32
N VAL A 101 -13.28 8.30 9.97
CA VAL A 101 -14.63 8.13 9.40
C VAL A 101 -15.68 8.71 10.34
N GLU A 102 -15.76 8.19 11.56
CA GLU A 102 -16.80 8.56 12.54
C GLU A 102 -16.79 10.07 12.83
N LYS A 103 -15.59 10.64 13.03
CA LYS A 103 -15.45 12.09 13.25
C LYS A 103 -15.98 12.90 12.05
N ARG A 104 -15.78 12.40 10.83
CA ARG A 104 -16.10 13.11 9.60
C ARG A 104 -17.56 12.95 9.18
N THR A 105 -18.07 11.74 9.17
CA THR A 105 -19.44 11.43 8.72
C THR A 105 -20.44 11.71 9.83
N ARG A 106 -20.05 11.52 11.09
CA ARG A 106 -20.92 11.51 12.27
C ARG A 106 -22.10 10.55 12.11
N ASP A 107 -21.89 9.52 11.31
CA ASP A 107 -22.86 8.50 10.99
C ASP A 107 -22.30 7.13 11.36
N HIS A 108 -22.86 6.57 12.44
CA HIS A 108 -22.48 5.27 12.97
C HIS A 108 -22.66 4.16 11.93
N LEU A 109 -23.64 4.26 11.04
CA LEU A 109 -23.83 3.26 9.99
C LEU A 109 -22.66 3.27 9.03
N VAL A 110 -22.16 4.44 8.62
CA VAL A 110 -20.99 4.54 7.72
C VAL A 110 -19.73 4.00 8.40
N THR A 111 -19.57 4.25 9.70
CA THR A 111 -18.45 3.69 10.49
C THR A 111 -18.54 2.16 10.58
N VAL A 112 -19.72 1.60 10.85
CA VAL A 112 -19.95 0.14 10.86
C VAL A 112 -19.69 -0.46 9.48
N LEU A 113 -20.21 0.14 8.41
CA LEU A 113 -19.97 -0.31 7.03
C LEU A 113 -18.49 -0.24 6.65
N SER A 114 -17.76 0.76 7.13
CA SER A 114 -16.30 0.86 6.93
C SER A 114 -15.57 -0.28 7.63
N ALA A 115 -15.95 -0.64 8.86
CA ALA A 115 -15.37 -1.77 9.58
C ALA A 115 -15.67 -3.11 8.89
N LEU A 116 -16.90 -3.28 8.40
CA LEU A 116 -17.29 -4.46 7.62
C LEU A 116 -16.53 -4.56 6.29
N LEU A 117 -16.31 -3.43 5.61
CA LEU A 117 -15.51 -3.39 4.39
C LEU A 117 -14.04 -3.79 4.68
N CYS A 118 -13.44 -3.24 5.74
CA CYS A 118 -12.10 -3.65 6.18
C CYS A 118 -12.07 -5.15 6.51
N ALA A 119 -13.04 -5.67 7.24
CA ALA A 119 -13.13 -7.10 7.55
C ALA A 119 -13.22 -7.94 6.26
N ALA A 120 -14.14 -7.60 5.35
CA ALA A 120 -14.35 -8.33 4.11
C ALA A 120 -13.10 -8.41 3.23
N LEU A 121 -12.27 -7.35 3.24
CA LEU A 121 -11.07 -7.27 2.39
C LEU A 121 -9.80 -7.80 3.07
N LEU A 122 -9.73 -7.77 4.41
CA LEU A 122 -8.48 -7.98 5.15
C LEU A 122 -8.52 -9.14 6.15
N TYR A 123 -9.65 -9.78 6.40
CA TYR A 123 -9.76 -10.74 7.50
C TYR A 123 -8.66 -11.82 7.51
N VAL A 124 -8.35 -12.38 6.35
CA VAL A 124 -7.24 -13.36 6.20
C VAL A 124 -5.89 -12.72 6.58
N HIS A 125 -5.63 -11.50 6.12
CA HIS A 125 -4.40 -10.74 6.39
C HIS A 125 -4.27 -10.20 7.81
N LEU A 126 -5.34 -10.24 8.60
CA LEU A 126 -5.32 -9.96 10.03
C LEU A 126 -4.92 -11.18 10.85
N ILE A 127 -4.96 -12.39 10.26
CA ILE A 127 -4.53 -13.65 10.88
C ILE A 127 -3.12 -14.01 10.37
N PHE A 128 -2.95 -13.98 9.05
CA PHE A 128 -1.66 -14.14 8.37
C PHE A 128 -1.01 -12.78 8.20
N VAL A 129 -0.25 -12.42 9.24
CA VAL A 129 0.34 -11.11 9.40
C VAL A 129 1.54 -10.97 8.47
N GLN A 130 1.59 -9.84 7.76
CA GLN A 130 2.64 -9.57 6.80
C GLN A 130 2.98 -8.08 6.71
N TYR A 131 4.27 -7.73 6.58
CA TYR A 131 4.71 -6.34 6.47
C TYR A 131 4.12 -5.59 5.25
N SER A 132 3.91 -6.27 4.11
CA SER A 132 3.42 -5.61 2.88
C SER A 132 1.96 -5.18 3.02
N VAL A 133 1.12 -6.05 3.57
CA VAL A 133 -0.29 -5.72 3.82
C VAL A 133 -0.41 -4.69 4.94
N THR A 134 0.46 -4.77 5.95
CA THR A 134 0.56 -3.74 7.01
C THR A 134 0.82 -2.36 6.41
N VAL A 135 1.77 -2.24 5.47
CA VAL A 135 1.98 -0.98 4.71
C VAL A 135 0.72 -0.54 3.96
N GLY A 136 0.03 -1.46 3.28
CA GLY A 136 -1.24 -1.17 2.62
C GLY A 136 -2.30 -0.59 3.57
N ILE A 137 -2.43 -1.15 4.78
CA ILE A 137 -3.33 -0.65 5.83
C ILE A 137 -2.91 0.74 6.30
N LEU A 138 -1.62 0.97 6.57
CA LEU A 138 -1.14 2.31 6.97
C LEU A 138 -1.45 3.37 5.91
N ILE A 139 -1.29 3.02 4.62
CA ILE A 139 -1.60 3.93 3.51
C ILE A 139 -3.11 4.12 3.35
N ALA A 140 -3.93 3.10 3.63
CA ALA A 140 -5.38 3.24 3.68
C ALA A 140 -5.83 4.26 4.74
N VAL A 141 -5.16 4.32 5.90
CA VAL A 141 -5.40 5.38 6.90
C VAL A 141 -5.07 6.75 6.32
N CYS A 142 -3.93 6.89 5.65
CA CYS A 142 -3.51 8.15 5.02
C CYS A 142 -4.48 8.62 3.94
N ILE A 143 -4.93 7.72 3.05
CA ILE A 143 -5.94 7.99 2.02
C ILE A 143 -7.24 8.48 2.66
N THR A 144 -7.71 7.78 3.69
CA THR A 144 -8.90 8.17 4.46
C THR A 144 -8.73 9.58 5.02
N TRP A 145 -7.56 9.88 5.60
CA TRP A 145 -7.26 11.21 6.12
C TRP A 145 -7.32 12.28 5.04
N PHE A 146 -6.72 12.03 3.88
CA PHE A 146 -6.70 12.95 2.75
C PHE A 146 -8.09 13.18 2.17
N LEU A 147 -8.91 12.14 2.01
CA LEU A 147 -10.29 12.25 1.51
C LEU A 147 -11.24 12.97 2.48
N THR A 148 -10.89 13.01 3.76
CA THR A 148 -11.73 13.61 4.80
C THR A 148 -11.25 14.98 5.25
N LEU A 149 -10.20 15.54 4.63
CA LEU A 149 -9.72 16.90 4.91
C LEU A 149 -10.84 17.94 4.80
N GLU A 150 -10.84 18.91 5.70
CA GLU A 150 -11.80 20.01 5.77
C GLU A 150 -11.20 21.34 5.28
N LYS A 151 -12.07 22.33 5.03
CA LYS A 151 -11.68 23.62 4.44
C LYS A 151 -10.70 24.41 5.34
N ASP A 152 -10.85 24.29 6.65
CA ASP A 152 -9.99 24.89 7.67
C ASP A 152 -8.64 24.16 7.80
N GLU A 153 -8.65 22.82 7.72
CA GLU A 153 -7.44 21.99 7.71
C GLU A 153 -6.55 22.32 6.50
N ILE A 154 -7.15 22.68 5.36
CA ILE A 154 -6.40 23.09 4.17
C ILE A 154 -6.19 24.61 4.05
N ALA A 155 -6.63 25.42 5.03
CA ALA A 155 -6.67 26.89 4.91
C ALA A 155 -5.28 27.56 4.84
N SER A 156 -4.24 26.93 5.39
CA SER A 156 -2.84 27.38 5.33
C SER A 156 -1.88 26.19 5.30
N ILE A 157 -0.62 26.40 4.91
CA ILE A 157 0.41 25.34 4.94
C ILE A 157 0.56 24.79 6.37
N ARG A 158 0.59 25.67 7.37
CA ARG A 158 0.69 25.27 8.78
C ARG A 158 -0.50 24.42 9.22
N SER A 159 -1.72 24.80 8.84
CA SER A 159 -2.93 24.03 9.14
C SER A 159 -2.86 22.64 8.49
N LEU A 160 -2.43 22.58 7.22
CA LEU A 160 -2.32 21.34 6.48
C LEU A 160 -1.29 20.40 7.12
N LEU A 161 -0.08 20.90 7.38
CA LEU A 161 0.98 20.10 8.01
C LEU A 161 0.58 19.60 9.40
N SER A 162 -0.07 20.46 10.19
CA SER A 162 -0.58 20.08 11.52
C SER A 162 -1.68 19.02 11.43
N SER A 163 -2.56 19.11 10.44
CA SER A 163 -3.67 18.16 10.24
C SER A 163 -3.20 16.83 9.64
N CYS A 164 -2.10 16.87 8.89
CA CYS A 164 -1.48 15.72 8.22
C CYS A 164 -0.29 15.14 8.99
N ILE A 165 -0.09 15.47 10.27
CA ILE A 165 1.02 14.91 11.07
C ILE A 165 0.89 13.38 11.23
N VAL A 166 -0.34 12.89 11.45
CA VAL A 166 -0.60 11.44 11.53
C VAL A 166 -0.29 10.76 10.20
N PRO A 167 -0.84 11.20 9.04
CA PRO A 167 -0.42 10.69 7.73
C PRO A 167 1.09 10.75 7.47
N LEU A 168 1.77 11.82 7.87
CA LEU A 168 3.21 11.97 7.67
C LEU A 168 4.01 10.91 8.45
N VAL A 169 3.63 10.68 9.71
CA VAL A 169 4.24 9.64 10.55
C VAL A 169 3.94 8.26 10.01
N LEU A 170 2.69 7.97 9.63
CA LEU A 170 2.30 6.66 9.10
C LEU A 170 2.96 6.36 7.74
N LEU A 171 3.07 7.35 6.84
CA LEU A 171 3.80 7.19 5.59
C LEU A 171 5.30 6.98 5.82
N SER A 172 5.88 7.69 6.79
CA SER A 172 7.29 7.52 7.17
C SER A 172 7.55 6.14 7.77
N LEU A 173 6.64 5.67 8.64
CA LEU A 173 6.70 4.33 9.23
C LEU A 173 6.53 3.24 8.17
N ALA A 174 5.55 3.40 7.28
CA ALA A 174 5.34 2.51 6.14
C ALA A 174 6.60 2.43 5.25
N PHE A 175 7.22 3.58 4.97
CA PHE A 175 8.44 3.66 4.20
C PHE A 175 9.60 2.92 4.88
N CYS A 176 9.76 3.06 6.20
CA CYS A 176 10.75 2.30 6.96
C CYS A 176 10.46 0.79 6.96
N LEU A 177 9.19 0.39 7.05
CA LEU A 177 8.81 -1.01 7.07
C LEU A 177 9.07 -1.67 5.71
N ARG A 178 8.59 -1.06 4.62
CA ARG A 178 8.78 -1.55 3.26
C ARG A 178 8.72 -0.41 2.24
N THR A 179 9.88 0.02 1.76
CA THR A 179 10.03 1.14 0.82
C THR A 179 9.28 0.92 -0.49
N GLU A 180 9.48 -0.22 -1.16
CA GLU A 180 8.90 -0.50 -2.48
C GLU A 180 7.37 -0.57 -2.42
N MET A 181 6.83 -1.19 -1.36
CA MET A 181 5.38 -1.25 -1.16
C MET A 181 4.79 0.13 -0.90
N THR A 182 5.51 0.97 -0.14
CA THR A 182 5.07 2.35 0.10
C THR A 182 5.02 3.13 -1.21
N LEU A 183 6.10 3.09 -2.00
CA LEU A 183 6.18 3.77 -3.30
C LEU A 183 5.13 3.24 -4.28
N PHE A 184 4.87 1.94 -4.28
CA PHE A 184 3.84 1.30 -5.11
C PHE A 184 2.43 1.83 -4.81
N CYS A 185 2.13 2.12 -3.54
CA CYS A 185 0.82 2.62 -3.10
C CYS A 185 0.69 4.15 -3.10
N LEU A 186 1.80 4.91 -3.23
CA LEU A 186 1.76 6.38 -3.29
C LEU A 186 0.85 6.98 -4.37
N PRO A 187 0.70 6.40 -5.58
CA PRO A 187 -0.23 6.92 -6.58
C PRO A 187 -1.68 7.04 -6.08
N PHE A 188 -2.15 6.09 -5.26
CA PHE A 188 -3.48 6.17 -4.64
C PHE A 188 -3.56 7.31 -3.62
N ALA A 189 -2.55 7.47 -2.77
CA ALA A 189 -2.48 8.55 -1.80
C ALA A 189 -2.45 9.93 -2.49
N ALA A 190 -1.71 10.05 -3.58
CA ALA A 190 -1.65 11.26 -4.40
C ALA A 190 -3.01 11.57 -5.05
N LEU A 191 -3.68 10.57 -5.63
CA LEU A 191 -5.01 10.74 -6.21
C LEU A 191 -6.05 11.11 -5.15
N ALA A 192 -6.01 10.49 -3.97
CA ALA A 192 -6.90 10.82 -2.85
C ALA A 192 -6.75 12.29 -2.41
N PHE A 193 -5.51 12.75 -2.25
CA PHE A 193 -5.23 14.15 -1.93
C PHE A 193 -5.69 15.10 -3.04
N ALA A 194 -5.33 14.83 -4.29
CA ALA A 194 -5.70 15.67 -5.43
C ALA A 194 -7.22 15.73 -5.64
N GLY A 195 -7.90 14.59 -5.56
CA GLY A 195 -9.35 14.47 -5.68
C GLY A 195 -10.07 15.29 -4.61
N ARG A 196 -9.64 15.18 -3.35
CA ARG A 196 -10.24 15.98 -2.27
C ARG A 196 -10.03 17.47 -2.48
N VAL A 197 -8.84 17.89 -2.92
CA VAL A 197 -8.55 19.30 -3.21
C VAL A 197 -9.48 19.85 -4.30
N VAL A 198 -9.72 19.09 -5.37
CA VAL A 198 -10.64 19.49 -6.45
C VAL A 198 -12.08 19.60 -5.91
N MET A 199 -12.53 18.62 -5.12
CA MET A 199 -13.90 18.61 -4.57
C MET A 199 -14.20 19.77 -3.61
N LEU A 200 -13.19 20.32 -2.93
CA LEU A 200 -13.35 21.39 -1.95
C LEU A 200 -13.24 22.81 -2.52
N SER A 201 -12.82 22.98 -3.78
CA SER A 201 -12.36 24.28 -4.30
C SER A 201 -13.32 24.93 -5.28
N ASP A 202 -13.67 26.20 -5.02
CA ASP A 202 -14.09 27.14 -6.07
C ASP A 202 -12.87 27.47 -6.94
N GLY A 203 -13.03 27.55 -8.27
CA GLY A 203 -11.92 27.51 -9.25
C GLY A 203 -10.72 28.47 -9.04
N HIS A 204 -10.87 29.53 -8.23
CA HIS A 204 -9.78 30.42 -7.83
C HIS A 204 -8.84 29.87 -6.73
N ARG A 205 -9.24 28.84 -5.97
CA ARG A 205 -8.48 28.30 -4.82
C ARG A 205 -7.68 27.05 -5.12
N VAL A 206 -7.86 26.44 -6.30
CA VAL A 206 -7.16 25.23 -6.72
C VAL A 206 -5.64 25.45 -6.80
N LYS A 207 -5.17 26.57 -7.38
CA LYS A 207 -3.73 26.89 -7.47
C LYS A 207 -3.06 26.99 -6.10
N MET A 208 -3.74 27.62 -5.14
CA MET A 208 -3.22 27.81 -3.78
C MET A 208 -3.15 26.47 -3.02
N LEU A 209 -4.10 25.57 -3.27
CA LEU A 209 -4.13 24.24 -2.66
C LEU A 209 -3.14 23.26 -3.31
N LEU A 210 -2.91 23.36 -4.62
CA LEU A 210 -1.85 22.61 -5.30
C LEU A 210 -0.45 23.01 -4.78
N SER A 211 -0.22 24.30 -4.56
CA SER A 211 1.02 24.78 -3.92
C SER A 211 1.21 24.21 -2.51
N ARG A 212 0.13 24.09 -1.72
CA ARG A 212 0.18 23.49 -0.37
C ARG A 212 0.42 21.99 -0.40
N GLY A 213 -0.22 21.29 -1.33
CA GLY A 213 0.04 19.87 -1.59
C GLY A 213 1.49 19.62 -1.98
N PHE A 214 2.06 20.49 -2.81
CA PHE A 214 3.48 20.44 -3.15
C PHE A 214 4.38 20.67 -1.92
N SER A 215 4.04 21.60 -1.02
CA SER A 215 4.78 21.76 0.24
C SER A 215 4.71 20.51 1.13
N PHE A 216 3.54 19.87 1.25
CA PHE A 216 3.42 18.60 1.98
C PHE A 216 4.27 17.50 1.34
N LEU A 217 4.26 17.39 0.00
CA LEU A 217 5.10 16.45 -0.74
C LEU A 217 6.59 16.71 -0.48
N LEU A 218 7.03 17.97 -0.47
CA LEU A 218 8.43 18.32 -0.17
C LEU A 218 8.83 17.88 1.24
N VAL A 219 7.97 18.09 2.23
CA VAL A 219 8.21 17.62 3.61
C VAL A 219 8.27 16.10 3.66
N LEU A 220 7.36 15.40 2.98
CA LEU A 220 7.36 13.94 2.90
C LEU A 220 8.65 13.41 2.25
N LEU A 221 9.08 13.99 1.14
CA LEU A 221 10.33 13.63 0.46
C LEU A 221 11.56 13.91 1.33
N LEU A 222 11.54 15.01 2.10
CA LEU A 222 12.58 15.29 3.08
C LEU A 222 12.63 14.21 4.16
N CYS A 223 11.47 13.79 4.70
CA CYS A 223 11.40 12.69 5.67
C CYS A 223 11.97 11.40 5.08
N PHE A 224 11.56 11.01 3.87
CA PHE A 224 12.09 9.82 3.20
C PHE A 224 13.60 9.92 2.94
N GLY A 225 14.08 11.11 2.53
CA GLY A 225 15.49 11.37 2.32
C GLY A 225 16.31 11.24 3.60
N VAL A 226 15.81 11.77 4.72
CA VAL A 226 16.46 11.63 6.03
C VAL A 226 16.49 10.18 6.49
N LEU A 227 15.37 9.45 6.40
CA LEU A 227 15.29 8.05 6.78
C LEU A 227 16.23 7.18 5.96
N THR A 228 16.26 7.40 4.64
CA THR A 228 17.21 6.73 3.73
C THR A 228 18.65 7.12 4.05
N GLY A 229 18.91 8.38 4.38
CA GLY A 229 20.25 8.86 4.76
C GLY A 229 20.77 8.17 6.02
N ILE A 230 19.92 8.02 7.04
CA ILE A 230 20.24 7.29 8.28
C ILE A 230 20.51 5.82 7.96
N ASP A 231 19.66 5.18 7.16
CA ASP A 231 19.83 3.79 6.75
C ASP A 231 21.18 3.57 6.02
N ARG A 232 21.49 4.42 5.04
CA ARG A 232 22.74 4.34 4.28
C ARG A 232 23.97 4.59 5.15
N ALA A 233 23.87 5.48 6.14
CA ALA A 233 24.95 5.71 7.09
C ALA A 233 25.16 4.50 8.01
N ALA A 234 24.09 3.89 8.49
CA ALA A 234 24.14 2.71 9.36
C ALA A 234 24.69 1.47 8.64
N THR A 235 24.43 1.33 7.33
CA THR A 235 24.91 0.19 6.51
C THR A 235 26.08 0.58 5.60
N ALA A 236 26.95 1.49 6.03
CA ALA A 236 28.05 1.98 5.19
C ALA A 236 29.23 1.00 5.03
N SER A 237 29.27 -0.07 5.83
CA SER A 237 30.36 -1.05 5.83
C SER A 237 30.49 -1.79 4.49
N SER A 238 31.68 -2.33 4.22
CA SER A 238 31.94 -3.14 3.03
C SER A 238 31.08 -4.40 2.99
N SER A 239 30.89 -5.07 4.14
CA SER A 239 30.03 -6.26 4.26
C SER A 239 28.58 -5.98 3.84
N TRP A 240 28.01 -4.87 4.30
CA TRP A 240 26.64 -4.47 3.93
C TRP A 240 26.52 -4.09 2.45
N LYS A 241 27.56 -3.50 1.87
CA LYS A 241 27.59 -3.22 0.42
C LYS A 241 27.58 -4.52 -0.39
N SER A 242 28.40 -5.49 0.00
CA SER A 242 28.42 -6.82 -0.65
C SER A 242 27.07 -7.54 -0.50
N PHE A 243 26.47 -7.51 0.69
CA PHE A 243 25.14 -8.05 0.91
C PHE A 243 24.09 -7.39 0.02
N ARG A 244 24.06 -6.06 -0.05
CA ARG A 244 23.08 -5.34 -0.91
C ARG A 244 23.27 -5.68 -2.38
N ALA A 245 24.51 -5.76 -2.87
CA ALA A 245 24.78 -6.17 -4.24
C ALA A 245 24.23 -7.57 -4.54
N PHE A 246 24.45 -8.52 -3.63
CA PHE A 246 23.88 -9.86 -3.75
C PHE A 246 22.35 -9.86 -3.69
N PHE A 247 21.78 -9.13 -2.73
CA PHE A 247 20.34 -9.02 -2.54
C PHE A 247 19.64 -8.40 -3.76
N ASP A 248 20.22 -7.36 -4.35
CA ASP A 248 19.71 -6.69 -5.54
C ASP A 248 19.80 -7.61 -6.77
N ALA A 249 20.94 -8.28 -6.97
CA ALA A 249 21.11 -9.25 -8.06
C ALA A 249 20.12 -10.42 -7.94
N ARG A 250 19.91 -10.94 -6.73
CA ARG A 250 18.92 -11.97 -6.43
C ARG A 250 17.51 -11.47 -6.72
N THR A 251 17.19 -10.25 -6.28
CA THR A 251 15.87 -9.66 -6.55
C THR A 251 15.63 -9.53 -8.05
N GLN A 252 16.63 -9.10 -8.83
CA GLN A 252 16.53 -9.10 -10.29
C GLN A 252 16.24 -10.51 -10.83
N LEU A 253 17.06 -11.50 -10.45
CA LEU A 253 16.96 -12.85 -10.98
C LEU A 253 15.63 -13.54 -10.64
N TYR A 254 15.15 -13.42 -9.40
CA TYR A 254 13.98 -14.17 -8.92
C TYR A 254 12.65 -13.42 -9.07
N ASP A 255 12.64 -12.08 -8.97
CA ASP A 255 11.39 -11.31 -9.04
C ASP A 255 11.06 -10.84 -10.47
N PHE A 256 12.06 -10.69 -11.34
CA PHE A 256 11.86 -10.13 -12.69
C PHE A 256 12.25 -11.06 -13.83
N GLU A 257 13.13 -12.03 -13.55
CA GLU A 257 13.66 -12.94 -14.55
C GLU A 257 13.21 -14.39 -14.32
N GLN A 258 13.52 -15.27 -15.28
CA GLN A 258 13.36 -16.71 -15.14
C GLN A 258 14.72 -17.37 -15.30
N ILE A 259 15.12 -18.16 -14.30
CA ILE A 259 16.41 -18.86 -14.31
C ILE A 259 16.44 -19.83 -15.50
N PRO A 260 17.31 -19.62 -16.50
CA PRO A 260 17.40 -20.52 -17.65
C PRO A 260 17.87 -21.91 -17.18
N PRO A 261 17.35 -23.00 -17.77
CA PRO A 261 17.88 -24.33 -17.48
C PRO A 261 19.32 -24.44 -17.97
N TYR A 262 20.14 -25.23 -17.28
CA TYR A 262 21.49 -25.52 -17.75
C TYR A 262 21.47 -26.19 -19.13
N GLU A 263 20.56 -27.16 -19.31
CA GLU A 263 20.33 -27.84 -20.59
C GLU A 263 19.77 -26.86 -21.64
N GLY A 264 20.48 -26.72 -22.76
CA GLY A 264 20.20 -25.75 -23.82
C GLY A 264 20.86 -24.37 -23.65
N ASN A 265 21.52 -24.11 -22.51
CA ASN A 265 22.25 -22.86 -22.23
C ASN A 265 23.70 -23.14 -21.75
N GLU A 266 24.23 -24.33 -22.03
CA GLU A 266 25.52 -24.83 -21.53
C GLU A 266 26.66 -23.88 -21.93
N ALA A 267 26.64 -23.38 -23.16
CA ALA A 267 27.67 -22.47 -23.66
C ALA A 267 27.81 -21.19 -22.82
N PHE A 268 26.72 -20.67 -22.27
CA PHE A 268 26.77 -19.51 -21.38
C PHE A 268 27.33 -19.89 -20.01
N TYR A 269 26.80 -20.96 -19.41
CA TYR A 269 27.19 -21.38 -18.06
C TYR A 269 28.66 -21.83 -18.01
N ASP A 270 29.09 -22.66 -18.95
CA ASP A 270 30.46 -23.17 -19.04
C ASP A 270 31.47 -22.04 -19.29
N ALA A 271 31.14 -21.08 -20.16
CA ALA A 271 32.01 -19.93 -20.42
C ALA A 271 32.18 -19.02 -19.20
N ASN A 272 31.20 -19.00 -18.29
CA ASN A 272 31.25 -18.24 -17.04
C ASN A 272 31.70 -19.08 -15.84
N GLY A 273 32.05 -20.35 -16.04
CA GLY A 273 32.50 -21.27 -14.99
C GLY A 273 31.40 -21.67 -13.99
N ILE A 274 30.13 -21.59 -14.39
CA ILE A 274 28.97 -21.92 -13.56
C ILE A 274 28.59 -23.38 -13.80
N THR A 275 28.60 -24.20 -12.76
CA THR A 275 28.33 -25.64 -12.92
C THR A 275 26.83 -25.96 -12.99
N LYS A 276 26.48 -27.15 -13.50
CA LYS A 276 25.11 -27.64 -13.53
C LYS A 276 24.50 -27.68 -12.12
N GLU A 277 25.29 -28.07 -11.12
CA GLU A 277 24.87 -28.14 -9.72
C GLU A 277 24.55 -26.74 -9.17
N GLN A 278 25.36 -25.73 -9.50
CA GLN A 278 25.10 -24.35 -9.10
C GLN A 278 23.82 -23.79 -9.73
N VAL A 279 23.56 -24.08 -11.01
CA VAL A 279 22.29 -23.74 -11.65
C VAL A 279 21.12 -24.45 -10.97
N MET A 280 21.28 -25.71 -10.60
CA MET A 280 20.26 -26.46 -9.86
C MET A 280 20.02 -25.86 -8.47
N LEU A 281 21.05 -25.38 -7.76
CA LEU A 281 20.90 -24.68 -6.49
C LEU A 281 20.14 -23.36 -6.65
N LEU A 282 20.43 -22.58 -7.70
CA LEU A 282 19.67 -21.37 -8.04
C LEU A 282 18.20 -21.70 -8.31
N GLN A 283 17.91 -22.70 -9.14
CA GLN A 283 16.53 -23.08 -9.48
C GLN A 283 15.72 -23.55 -8.27
N ASN A 284 16.35 -24.25 -7.33
CA ASN A 284 15.69 -24.76 -6.12
C ASN A 284 15.70 -23.78 -4.94
N TYR A 285 16.17 -22.54 -5.13
CA TYR A 285 16.32 -21.55 -4.05
C TYR A 285 17.25 -22.02 -2.90
N ASN A 286 18.20 -22.91 -3.20
CA ASN A 286 19.15 -23.49 -2.24
C ASN A 286 20.57 -22.93 -2.42
N PHE A 287 20.70 -21.75 -3.02
CA PHE A 287 21.99 -21.12 -3.32
C PHE A 287 22.86 -20.86 -2.09
N ALA A 288 22.27 -20.74 -0.90
CA ALA A 288 23.02 -20.59 0.34
C ALA A 288 23.83 -21.84 0.76
N LEU A 289 23.69 -22.96 0.03
CA LEU A 289 24.50 -24.17 0.23
C LEU A 289 25.88 -24.09 -0.42
N ASP A 290 26.12 -23.10 -1.28
CA ASP A 290 27.40 -22.91 -1.98
C ASP A 290 27.83 -21.44 -1.91
N ASP A 291 28.82 -21.16 -1.07
CA ASP A 291 29.37 -19.81 -0.85
C ASP A 291 29.99 -19.18 -2.11
N SER A 292 30.28 -19.98 -3.15
CA SER A 292 30.77 -19.47 -4.42
C SER A 292 29.67 -18.86 -5.30
N ILE A 293 28.39 -19.06 -4.94
CA ILE A 293 27.26 -18.36 -5.55
C ILE A 293 27.19 -16.94 -4.95
N ASP A 294 28.03 -16.06 -5.49
CA ASP A 294 28.15 -14.67 -5.07
C ASP A 294 27.31 -13.70 -5.92
N ALA A 295 27.44 -12.40 -5.65
CA ALA A 295 26.67 -11.36 -6.31
C ALA A 295 26.98 -11.28 -7.82
N ASP A 296 28.24 -11.52 -8.21
CA ASP A 296 28.67 -11.44 -9.61
C ASP A 296 28.09 -12.60 -10.41
N LEU A 297 28.14 -13.83 -9.85
CA LEU A 297 27.52 -14.99 -10.47
C LEU A 297 26.02 -14.78 -10.67
N VAL A 298 25.30 -14.41 -9.60
CA VAL A 298 23.84 -14.19 -9.67
C VAL A 298 23.50 -13.08 -10.67
N GLN A 299 24.27 -11.99 -10.69
CA GLN A 299 24.05 -10.89 -11.64
C GLN A 299 24.27 -11.33 -13.09
N LYS A 300 25.32 -12.11 -13.39
CA LYS A 300 25.54 -12.65 -14.75
C LYS A 300 24.37 -13.49 -15.22
N VAL A 301 23.83 -14.35 -14.35
CA VAL A 301 22.67 -15.18 -14.68
C VAL A 301 21.43 -14.30 -14.90
N ALA A 302 21.22 -13.26 -14.09
CA ALA A 302 20.12 -12.31 -14.26
C ALA A 302 20.22 -11.57 -15.60
N ASP A 303 21.40 -11.06 -15.95
CA ASP A 303 21.64 -10.35 -17.20
C ASP A 303 21.40 -11.25 -18.41
N TYR A 304 21.86 -12.51 -18.35
CA TYR A 304 21.61 -13.48 -19.39
C TYR A 304 20.13 -13.83 -19.52
N ALA A 305 19.44 -14.09 -18.41
CA ALA A 305 18.01 -14.36 -18.38
C ALA A 305 17.20 -13.21 -19.01
N ALA A 306 17.60 -11.95 -18.76
CA ALA A 306 16.98 -10.77 -19.35
C ALA A 306 17.07 -10.77 -20.89
N THR A 307 18.13 -11.32 -21.47
CA THR A 307 18.25 -11.45 -22.95
C THR A 307 17.32 -12.49 -23.55
N LEU A 308 16.90 -13.47 -22.76
CA LEU A 308 15.99 -14.55 -23.18
C LEU A 308 14.52 -14.16 -22.99
N GLN A 309 14.24 -13.00 -22.39
CA GLN A 309 12.88 -12.54 -22.22
C GLN A 309 12.15 -12.38 -23.55
N LYS A 310 10.84 -12.69 -23.49
CA LYS A 310 9.93 -12.43 -24.59
C LYS A 310 9.91 -10.94 -24.96
N PRO A 311 9.71 -10.60 -26.24
CA PRO A 311 9.57 -9.21 -26.66
C PRO A 311 8.50 -8.46 -25.86
N VAL A 312 8.75 -7.18 -25.59
CA VAL A 312 7.85 -6.30 -24.80
C VAL A 312 6.40 -6.39 -25.25
N LYS A 313 6.16 -6.44 -26.57
CA LYS A 313 4.81 -6.54 -27.14
C LYS A 313 4.09 -7.83 -26.73
N GLU A 314 4.79 -8.96 -26.71
CA GLU A 314 4.20 -10.25 -26.33
C GLU A 314 3.94 -10.32 -24.84
N ARG A 315 4.89 -9.83 -24.01
CA ARG A 315 4.71 -9.72 -22.55
C ARG A 315 3.50 -8.86 -22.21
N LEU A 316 3.40 -7.68 -22.83
CA LEU A 316 2.28 -6.76 -22.62
C LEU A 316 0.95 -7.39 -23.07
N SER A 317 0.92 -8.01 -24.26
CA SER A 317 -0.29 -8.69 -24.75
C SER A 317 -0.73 -9.80 -23.81
N THR A 318 0.21 -10.58 -23.29
CA THR A 318 -0.05 -11.64 -22.31
C THR A 318 -0.59 -11.05 -21.02
N ALA A 319 0.05 -10.01 -20.48
CA ALA A 319 -0.40 -9.33 -19.26
C ALA A 319 -1.81 -8.75 -19.42
N VAL A 320 -2.13 -8.13 -20.56
CA VAL A 320 -3.48 -7.62 -20.85
C VAL A 320 -4.49 -8.76 -20.93
N TRP A 321 -4.16 -9.85 -21.63
CA TRP A 321 -5.04 -11.02 -21.73
C TRP A 321 -5.32 -11.63 -20.36
N VAL A 322 -4.27 -11.85 -19.54
CA VAL A 322 -4.38 -12.36 -18.18
C VAL A 322 -5.16 -11.39 -17.31
N PHE A 323 -4.96 -10.08 -17.44
CA PHE A 323 -5.71 -9.07 -16.71
C PHE A 323 -7.21 -9.21 -16.97
N PHE A 324 -7.63 -9.26 -18.24
CA PHE A 324 -9.05 -9.44 -18.57
C PHE A 324 -9.58 -10.78 -18.05
N HIS A 325 -8.79 -11.86 -18.13
CA HIS A 325 -9.23 -13.16 -17.66
C HIS A 325 -9.32 -13.22 -16.12
N GLN A 326 -8.32 -12.70 -15.40
CA GLN A 326 -8.29 -12.76 -13.94
C GLN A 326 -9.23 -11.77 -13.26
N VAL A 327 -9.31 -10.54 -13.77
CA VAL A 327 -10.13 -9.48 -13.16
C VAL A 327 -11.62 -9.67 -13.44
N ILE A 328 -11.97 -10.24 -14.61
CA ILE A 328 -13.38 -10.37 -15.01
C ILE A 328 -13.90 -11.81 -14.84
N LEU A 329 -13.06 -12.84 -15.03
CA LEU A 329 -13.53 -14.22 -15.18
C LEU A 329 -12.99 -15.20 -14.12
N ALA A 330 -11.88 -14.90 -13.43
CA ALA A 330 -11.28 -15.85 -12.49
C ALA A 330 -11.99 -15.88 -11.13
N LYS A 331 -12.10 -17.09 -10.57
CA LYS A 331 -12.81 -17.38 -9.31
C LYS A 331 -12.01 -16.99 -8.06
N ASP A 332 -10.68 -17.05 -8.11
CA ASP A 332 -9.85 -16.94 -6.91
C ASP A 332 -9.81 -15.51 -6.35
N GLN A 333 -9.88 -14.51 -7.22
CA GLN A 333 -9.92 -13.08 -6.87
C GLN A 333 -11.36 -12.52 -6.90
N LEU A 334 -12.37 -13.38 -7.11
CA LEU A 334 -13.76 -13.00 -7.32
C LEU A 334 -14.34 -12.17 -6.17
N PRO A 335 -14.08 -12.46 -4.87
CA PRO A 335 -14.64 -11.66 -3.78
C PRO A 335 -14.23 -10.19 -3.84
N TRP A 336 -12.93 -9.92 -4.02
CA TRP A 336 -12.40 -8.56 -4.12
C TRP A 336 -12.86 -7.85 -5.40
N ASN A 337 -12.84 -8.54 -6.53
CA ASN A 337 -13.34 -8.00 -7.80
C ASN A 337 -14.83 -7.62 -7.73
N LEU A 338 -15.65 -8.47 -7.09
CA LEU A 338 -17.07 -8.20 -6.92
C LEU A 338 -17.31 -6.96 -6.07
N ILE A 339 -16.57 -6.82 -4.96
CA ILE A 339 -16.63 -5.61 -4.11
C ILE A 339 -16.29 -4.37 -4.93
N SER A 340 -15.18 -4.39 -5.68
CA SER A 340 -14.78 -3.26 -6.54
C SER A 340 -15.86 -2.95 -7.59
N ILE A 341 -16.36 -3.94 -8.33
CA ILE A 341 -17.38 -3.73 -9.38
C ILE A 341 -18.66 -3.13 -8.79
N VAL A 342 -19.12 -3.64 -7.64
CA VAL A 342 -20.31 -3.13 -6.96
C VAL A 342 -20.08 -1.68 -6.51
N LEU A 343 -18.91 -1.36 -5.93
CA LEU A 343 -18.57 0.00 -5.52
C LEU A 343 -18.49 0.97 -6.71
N TYR A 344 -17.87 0.58 -7.82
CA TYR A 344 -17.86 1.38 -9.04
C TYR A 344 -19.29 1.63 -9.55
N GLY A 345 -20.11 0.58 -9.63
CA GLY A 345 -21.51 0.69 -10.05
C GLY A 345 -22.31 1.64 -9.16
N MET A 346 -22.20 1.50 -7.84
CA MET A 346 -22.86 2.38 -6.88
C MET A 346 -22.44 3.84 -7.05
N VAL A 347 -21.13 4.11 -7.22
CA VAL A 347 -20.63 5.48 -7.39
C VAL A 347 -21.17 6.11 -8.67
N LEU A 348 -21.14 5.37 -9.78
CA LEU A 348 -21.63 5.86 -11.07
C LEU A 348 -23.15 6.12 -11.04
N ILE A 349 -23.91 5.20 -10.45
CA ILE A 349 -25.37 5.34 -10.29
C ILE A 349 -25.70 6.53 -9.38
N ASP A 350 -25.03 6.68 -8.23
CA ASP A 350 -25.30 7.80 -7.31
C ASP A 350 -24.90 9.14 -7.93
N THR A 351 -23.76 9.19 -8.64
CA THR A 351 -23.32 10.39 -9.36
C THR A 351 -24.33 10.79 -10.43
N TYR A 352 -24.80 9.83 -11.23
CA TYR A 352 -25.83 10.08 -12.24
C TYR A 352 -27.15 10.53 -11.61
N ARG A 353 -27.58 9.89 -10.52
CA ARG A 353 -28.78 10.28 -9.77
C ARG A 353 -28.68 11.72 -9.28
N ARG A 354 -27.59 12.09 -8.60
CA ARG A 354 -27.35 13.47 -8.11
C ARG A 354 -27.34 14.49 -9.25
N LEU A 355 -26.74 14.14 -10.38
CA LEU A 355 -26.76 14.96 -11.60
C LEU A 355 -28.20 15.20 -12.09
N MET A 356 -28.98 14.13 -12.27
CA MET A 356 -30.35 14.23 -12.79
C MET A 356 -31.29 14.96 -11.83
N THR A 357 -31.27 14.63 -10.54
CA THR A 357 -32.09 15.31 -9.53
C THR A 357 -31.71 16.78 -9.42
N GLY A 358 -30.41 17.09 -9.46
CA GLY A 358 -29.91 18.47 -9.43
C GLY A 358 -30.42 19.28 -10.63
N LEU A 359 -30.32 18.73 -11.84
CA LEU A 359 -30.78 19.39 -13.07
C LEU A 359 -32.30 19.62 -13.10
N MET A 360 -33.08 18.67 -12.59
CA MET A 360 -34.54 18.79 -12.48
C MET A 360 -34.95 19.85 -11.45
N GLN A 361 -34.39 19.78 -10.23
CA GLN A 361 -34.73 20.70 -9.15
C GLN A 361 -34.29 22.14 -9.41
N SER A 362 -33.19 22.35 -10.15
CA SER A 362 -32.68 23.69 -10.42
C SER A 362 -33.36 24.39 -11.60
N GLY A 363 -34.35 23.78 -12.27
CA GLY A 363 -34.93 24.30 -13.52
C GLY A 363 -33.89 24.48 -14.64
N ALA A 364 -32.74 23.79 -14.56
CA ALA A 364 -31.65 23.96 -15.51
C ALA A 364 -31.94 23.28 -16.85
N LEU A 365 -32.85 22.30 -16.87
CA LEU A 365 -33.32 21.65 -18.08
C LEU A 365 -34.16 22.58 -18.97
N THR A 366 -34.84 23.56 -18.37
CA THR A 366 -35.65 24.56 -19.08
C THR A 366 -34.86 25.83 -19.46
N GLY A 367 -33.56 25.89 -19.15
CA GLY A 367 -32.66 26.98 -19.52
C GLY A 367 -32.64 28.18 -18.56
N ALA A 368 -33.39 28.15 -17.45
CA ALA A 368 -33.57 29.30 -16.55
C ALA A 368 -32.31 29.70 -15.76
N HIS A 369 -31.38 28.77 -15.50
CA HIS A 369 -30.19 29.01 -14.67
C HIS A 369 -28.90 28.32 -15.21
N PRO A 370 -28.20 28.94 -16.18
CA PRO A 370 -27.02 28.35 -16.80
C PRO A 370 -25.83 28.17 -15.84
N GLU A 371 -25.65 29.05 -14.86
CA GLU A 371 -24.57 28.94 -13.87
C GLU A 371 -24.72 27.71 -12.96
N LYS A 372 -25.94 27.48 -12.43
CA LYS A 372 -26.23 26.29 -11.62
C LYS A 372 -26.10 25.00 -12.42
N LYS A 373 -26.52 25.02 -13.70
CA LYS A 373 -26.32 23.89 -14.62
C LYS A 373 -24.83 23.52 -14.72
N LYS A 374 -23.97 24.53 -14.94
CA LYS A 374 -22.53 24.36 -15.09
C LYS A 374 -21.86 23.84 -13.81
N GLU A 375 -22.31 24.28 -12.64
CA GLU A 375 -21.83 23.78 -11.35
C GLU A 375 -22.18 22.30 -11.15
N ILE A 376 -23.43 21.92 -11.38
CA ILE A 376 -23.91 20.54 -11.20
C ILE A 376 -23.23 19.59 -12.19
N THR A 377 -23.17 19.94 -13.47
CA THR A 377 -22.48 19.12 -14.48
C THR A 377 -20.98 19.06 -14.24
N GLY A 378 -20.36 20.15 -13.77
CA GLY A 378 -18.95 20.19 -13.40
C GLY A 378 -18.60 19.24 -12.24
N ARG A 379 -19.44 19.19 -11.19
CA ARG A 379 -19.26 18.25 -10.07
C ARG A 379 -19.37 16.79 -10.51
N ALA A 380 -20.38 16.47 -11.32
CA ALA A 380 -20.55 15.12 -11.86
C ALA A 380 -19.37 14.73 -12.74
N ALA A 381 -18.94 15.60 -13.66
CA ALA A 381 -17.78 15.39 -14.52
C ALA A 381 -16.49 15.20 -13.71
N GLY A 382 -16.28 15.98 -12.65
CA GLY A 382 -15.14 15.82 -11.75
C GLY A 382 -15.14 14.47 -11.02
N THR A 383 -16.32 13.99 -10.61
CA THR A 383 -16.46 12.66 -9.98
C THR A 383 -16.18 11.55 -10.99
N PHE A 384 -16.73 11.64 -12.21
CA PHE A 384 -16.45 10.68 -13.28
C PHE A 384 -14.96 10.65 -13.64
N LEU A 385 -14.31 11.81 -13.74
CA LEU A 385 -12.87 11.89 -13.98
C LEU A 385 -12.08 11.25 -12.84
N TYR A 386 -12.43 11.51 -11.59
CA TYR A 386 -11.78 10.89 -10.43
C TYR A 386 -11.89 9.37 -10.45
N VAL A 387 -13.10 8.84 -10.69
CA VAL A 387 -13.36 7.40 -10.79
C VAL A 387 -12.60 6.77 -11.96
N PHE A 388 -12.55 7.46 -13.10
CA PHE A 388 -11.77 7.02 -14.26
C PHE A 388 -10.26 6.97 -13.95
N LEU A 389 -9.71 8.02 -13.33
CA LEU A 389 -8.30 8.05 -12.93
C LEU A 389 -7.97 6.96 -11.91
N LEU A 390 -8.88 6.70 -10.96
CA LEU A 390 -8.73 5.60 -10.01
C LEU A 390 -8.65 4.25 -10.72
N LEU A 391 -9.55 4.00 -11.68
CA LEU A 391 -9.54 2.79 -12.49
C LEU A 391 -8.24 2.67 -13.31
N CYS A 392 -7.74 3.77 -13.88
CA CYS A 392 -6.47 3.79 -14.61
C CYS A 392 -5.27 3.47 -13.71
N ILE A 393 -5.19 4.08 -12.51
CA ILE A 393 -4.10 3.80 -11.56
C ILE A 393 -4.16 2.35 -11.11
N ARG A 394 -5.33 1.88 -10.67
CA ARG A 394 -5.54 0.49 -10.24
C ARG A 394 -5.15 -0.49 -11.34
N SER A 395 -5.67 -0.29 -12.55
CA SER A 395 -5.42 -1.21 -13.67
C SER A 395 -3.96 -1.16 -14.09
N GLY A 396 -3.35 0.03 -14.15
CA GLY A 396 -1.94 0.20 -14.50
C GLY A 396 -1.00 -0.51 -13.53
N LEU A 397 -1.23 -0.37 -12.22
CA LEU A 397 -0.44 -1.06 -11.19
C LEU A 397 -0.64 -2.58 -11.24
N TYR A 398 -1.86 -3.06 -11.45
CA TYR A 398 -2.12 -4.49 -11.61
C TYR A 398 -1.46 -5.05 -12.88
N LEU A 399 -1.57 -4.34 -14.00
CA LEU A 399 -0.91 -4.69 -15.25
C LEU A 399 0.61 -4.71 -15.11
N TYR A 400 1.20 -3.79 -14.33
CA TYR A 400 2.62 -3.82 -14.01
C TYR A 400 3.02 -5.10 -13.27
N LEU A 401 2.21 -5.57 -12.32
CA LEU A 401 2.46 -6.85 -11.64
C LEU A 401 2.39 -8.03 -12.61
N LEU A 402 1.37 -8.06 -13.48
CA LEU A 402 1.22 -9.11 -14.48
C LEU A 402 2.32 -9.10 -15.55
N TYR A 403 2.74 -7.91 -15.99
CA TYR A 403 3.82 -7.73 -16.95
C TYR A 403 5.14 -8.34 -16.46
N ASN A 404 5.37 -8.27 -15.14
CA ASN A 404 6.54 -8.85 -14.48
C ASN A 404 6.26 -10.24 -13.89
N ASN A 405 5.16 -10.92 -14.27
CA ASN A 405 4.78 -12.24 -13.75
C ASN A 405 4.73 -12.33 -12.20
N ARG A 406 4.36 -11.23 -11.55
CA ARG A 406 4.33 -11.08 -10.07
C ARG A 406 2.92 -10.73 -9.54
N PRO A 407 1.83 -11.43 -9.92
CA PRO A 407 0.50 -11.20 -9.36
C PRO A 407 0.42 -11.79 -7.94
N VAL A 408 1.10 -11.16 -7.00
CA VAL A 408 1.16 -11.65 -5.62
C VAL A 408 -0.03 -11.08 -4.82
N GLU A 409 -0.73 -11.96 -4.12
CA GLU A 409 -1.95 -11.63 -3.36
C GLU A 409 -1.78 -10.45 -2.40
N ARG A 410 -0.66 -10.39 -1.67
CA ARG A 410 -0.37 -9.27 -0.76
C ARG A 410 -0.36 -7.91 -1.43
N LEU A 411 0.04 -7.84 -2.71
CA LEU A 411 0.09 -6.60 -3.48
C LEU A 411 -1.28 -6.30 -4.09
N THR A 412 -1.92 -7.30 -4.67
CA THR A 412 -3.24 -7.14 -5.31
C THR A 412 -4.33 -6.84 -4.28
N HIS A 413 -4.32 -7.47 -3.11
CA HIS A 413 -5.30 -7.21 -2.05
C HIS A 413 -5.13 -5.81 -1.46
N CYS A 414 -3.90 -5.28 -1.41
CA CYS A 414 -3.68 -3.87 -1.07
C CYS A 414 -4.26 -2.92 -2.13
N ILE A 415 -4.10 -3.22 -3.43
CA ILE A 415 -4.74 -2.45 -4.50
C ILE A 415 -6.26 -2.41 -4.30
N TYR A 416 -6.90 -3.55 -4.04
CA TYR A 416 -8.33 -3.64 -3.78
C TYR A 416 -8.76 -2.87 -2.53
N LEU A 417 -7.97 -2.93 -1.45
CA LEU A 417 -8.21 -2.15 -0.22
C LEU A 417 -8.26 -0.65 -0.53
N LEU A 418 -7.21 -0.12 -1.17
CA LEU A 418 -7.09 1.32 -1.41
C LEU A 418 -8.17 1.80 -2.39
N GLU A 419 -8.41 1.05 -3.47
CA GLU A 419 -9.48 1.34 -4.43
C GLU A 419 -10.86 1.34 -3.76
N SER A 420 -11.18 0.28 -3.02
CA SER A 420 -12.49 0.12 -2.39
C SER A 420 -12.77 1.23 -1.38
N LEU A 421 -11.78 1.60 -0.57
CA LEU A 421 -11.92 2.72 0.36
C LEU A 421 -12.15 4.05 -0.38
N MET A 422 -11.38 4.32 -1.44
CA MET A 422 -11.54 5.55 -2.22
C MET A 422 -12.95 5.65 -2.83
N LEU A 423 -13.47 4.56 -3.41
CA LEU A 423 -14.83 4.51 -3.95
C LEU A 423 -15.88 4.65 -2.84
N PHE A 424 -15.70 3.95 -1.72
CA PHE A 424 -16.58 4.03 -0.57
C PHE A 424 -16.69 5.46 -0.04
N PHE A 425 -15.58 6.17 0.12
CA PHE A 425 -15.62 7.56 0.57
C PHE A 425 -16.29 8.50 -0.44
N VAL A 426 -16.18 8.26 -1.74
CA VAL A 426 -16.91 9.06 -2.75
C VAL A 426 -18.42 8.92 -2.54
N LEU A 427 -18.93 7.71 -2.23
CA LEU A 427 -20.36 7.47 -1.98
C LEU A 427 -20.88 8.27 -0.78
N PHE A 428 -20.11 8.31 0.30
CA PHE A 428 -20.49 8.95 1.56
C PHE A 428 -19.98 10.39 1.71
N SER A 429 -19.48 11.00 0.62
CA SER A 429 -18.95 12.37 0.60
C SER A 429 -19.95 13.47 0.28
#